data_AF-Q1K1X6-F1
#
_entry.id   AF-Q1K1X6-F1
#
_cell.length_a   1.000
_cell.length_b   1.000
_cell.length_c   1.000
_cell.angle_alpha   90.00
_cell.angle_beta   90.00
_cell.angle_gamma   90.00
#
_symmetry.space_group_name_H-M   'P 1'
#
loop_
_entity.id
_entity.type
_entity.pdbx_description
1 polymer ?
#
loop_
_entity_poly.entity_id
_entity_poly.type
_entity_poly.pdbx_seq_one_letter_code
_entity_poly.pdbx_strand_id
1 'polypeptide(L)'
;MNCYGSPKKGVEWMKNLLFAVLAVVFACVPVFLAQQDGTTAPIVKVEVLPEGVYKYEGATKGVITFDHNMHKEMMDNDCSSCHEGEPAKIDVSSMSAGHGLCGGCHEQVEDMASCTFCHSK
;
A
#
# COMPACT_ATOMS: atom_id res chain seq x y z
N MET A 1 15.88 -36.06 -67.18
CA MET A 1 14.44 -36.04 -66.82
C MET A 1 14.31 -36.00 -65.31
N ASN A 2 13.42 -35.13 -64.81
CA ASN A 2 13.14 -34.85 -63.40
C ASN A 2 12.79 -36.10 -62.58
N CYS A 3 13.45 -36.28 -61.44
CA CYS A 3 12.93 -37.05 -60.31
C CYS A 3 12.78 -36.10 -59.12
N TYR A 4 11.64 -35.40 -59.05
CA TYR A 4 11.22 -34.63 -57.89
C TYR A 4 9.93 -35.25 -57.33
N GLY A 5 9.87 -35.44 -56.01
CA GLY A 5 8.57 -35.43 -55.31
C GLY A 5 8.33 -36.51 -54.27
N SER A 6 9.04 -36.39 -53.14
CA SER A 6 8.90 -37.05 -51.83
C SER A 6 7.45 -37.19 -51.27
N PRO A 7 7.23 -38.08 -50.28
CA PRO A 7 5.90 -38.42 -49.74
C PRO A 7 5.17 -37.25 -49.08
N LYS A 8 4.03 -36.86 -49.64
CA LYS A 8 3.15 -35.76 -49.18
C LYS A 8 2.48 -35.98 -47.81
N LYS A 9 2.60 -37.16 -47.18
CA LYS A 9 1.93 -37.49 -45.90
C LYS A 9 2.59 -36.88 -44.66
N GLY A 10 3.91 -36.68 -44.65
CA GLY A 10 4.62 -36.14 -43.48
C GLY A 10 4.46 -34.63 -43.31
N VAL A 11 4.32 -33.90 -44.40
CA VAL A 11 4.20 -32.42 -44.40
C VAL A 11 2.79 -31.96 -44.00
N GLU A 12 1.76 -32.73 -44.37
CA GLU A 12 0.36 -32.48 -43.97
C GLU A 12 0.15 -32.69 -42.47
N TRP A 13 0.65 -33.80 -41.92
CA TRP A 13 0.59 -34.09 -40.48
C TRP A 13 1.34 -33.04 -39.64
N MET A 14 2.50 -32.59 -40.10
CA MET A 14 3.29 -31.57 -39.41
C MET A 14 2.65 -30.17 -39.50
N LYS A 15 1.97 -29.85 -40.61
CA LYS A 15 1.14 -28.64 -40.72
C LYS A 15 -0.07 -28.72 -39.81
N ASN A 16 -0.77 -29.85 -39.74
CA ASN A 16 -1.96 -30.01 -38.90
C ASN A 16 -1.60 -30.01 -37.41
N LEU A 17 -0.43 -30.53 -37.04
CA LEU A 17 0.15 -30.39 -35.71
C LEU A 17 0.51 -28.93 -35.39
N LEU A 18 1.12 -28.20 -36.32
CA LEU A 18 1.42 -26.77 -36.14
C LEU A 18 0.14 -25.93 -36.01
N PHE A 19 -0.89 -26.21 -36.81
CA PHE A 19 -2.20 -25.57 -36.71
C PHE A 19 -2.91 -25.91 -35.40
N ALA A 20 -2.83 -27.16 -34.93
CA ALA A 20 -3.41 -27.57 -33.66
C ALA A 20 -2.70 -26.89 -32.46
N VAL A 21 -1.37 -26.80 -32.47
CA VAL A 21 -0.60 -26.11 -31.43
C VAL A 21 -0.88 -24.61 -31.46
N LEU A 22 -0.91 -23.98 -32.65
CA LEU A 22 -1.29 -22.56 -32.79
C LEU A 22 -2.71 -22.28 -32.30
N ALA A 23 -3.67 -23.16 -32.61
CA ALA A 23 -5.05 -23.02 -32.15
C ALA A 23 -5.18 -23.16 -30.62
N VAL A 24 -4.42 -24.07 -30.00
CA VAL A 24 -4.39 -24.22 -28.54
C VAL A 24 -3.75 -23.00 -27.88
N VAL A 25 -2.65 -22.46 -28.43
CA VAL A 25 -2.04 -21.24 -27.92
C VAL A 25 -3.01 -20.06 -28.04
N PHE A 26 -3.64 -19.85 -29.20
CA PHE A 26 -4.59 -18.75 -29.43
C PHE A 26 -5.85 -18.85 -28.55
N ALA A 27 -6.32 -20.06 -28.25
CA ALA A 27 -7.44 -20.30 -27.33
C ALA A 27 -7.05 -20.09 -25.85
N CYS A 28 -5.79 -20.32 -25.49
CA CYS A 28 -5.29 -20.09 -24.13
C CYS A 28 -4.86 -18.63 -23.86
N VAL A 29 -4.56 -17.82 -24.88
CA VAL A 29 -4.21 -16.39 -24.70
C VAL A 29 -5.31 -15.58 -23.98
N PRO A 30 -6.61 -15.62 -24.35
CA PRO A 30 -7.63 -14.85 -23.64
C PRO A 30 -7.85 -15.35 -22.20
N VAL A 31 -7.63 -16.64 -21.94
CA VAL A 31 -7.68 -17.22 -20.59
C VAL A 31 -6.50 -16.72 -19.74
N PHE A 32 -5.30 -16.64 -20.32
CA PHE A 32 -4.11 -16.12 -19.64
C PHE A 32 -4.19 -14.60 -19.40
N LEU A 33 -4.74 -13.83 -20.35
CA LEU A 33 -4.98 -12.40 -20.18
C LEU A 33 -6.03 -12.13 -19.08
N ALA A 34 -7.13 -12.90 -19.03
CA ALA A 34 -8.14 -12.79 -17.96
C ALA A 34 -7.60 -13.18 -16.57
N GLN A 35 -6.52 -13.98 -16.50
CA GLN A 35 -5.84 -14.30 -15.24
C GLN A 35 -4.81 -13.24 -14.82
N GLN A 36 -4.38 -12.34 -15.70
CA GLN A 36 -3.51 -11.20 -15.33
C GLN A 36 -4.27 -10.00 -14.78
N ASP A 37 -5.58 -9.92 -15.00
CA ASP A 37 -6.45 -8.87 -14.42
C ASP A 37 -6.62 -9.01 -12.89
N GLY A 38 -6.17 -10.14 -12.34
CA GLY A 38 -6.39 -10.55 -10.95
C GLY A 38 -5.13 -10.61 -10.09
N THR A 39 -4.04 -9.90 -10.39
CA THR A 39 -2.94 -9.73 -9.44
C THR A 39 -3.33 -8.79 -8.30
N THR A 40 -4.15 -9.31 -7.37
CA THR A 40 -3.75 -9.49 -5.97
C THR A 40 -2.97 -8.35 -5.31
N ALA A 41 -3.51 -7.14 -5.32
CA ALA A 41 -3.40 -6.34 -4.11
C ALA A 41 -4.46 -6.90 -3.14
N PRO A 42 -4.08 -7.55 -2.02
CA PRO A 42 -5.04 -7.68 -0.95
C PRO A 42 -5.24 -6.25 -0.43
N ILE A 43 -6.34 -5.59 -0.81
CA ILE A 43 -6.82 -4.44 -0.05
C ILE A 43 -7.39 -5.03 1.24
N VAL A 44 -6.47 -5.47 2.10
CA VAL A 44 -6.70 -5.56 3.54
C VAL A 44 -6.93 -4.11 3.94
N LYS A 45 -8.21 -3.71 3.95
CA LYS A 45 -8.74 -2.55 4.64
C LYS A 45 -7.72 -1.42 4.83
N VAL A 46 -7.28 -0.79 3.73
CA VAL A 46 -6.63 0.52 3.85
C VAL A 46 -7.79 1.45 4.20
N GLU A 47 -8.06 1.63 5.48
CA GLU A 47 -8.74 2.83 5.93
C GLU A 47 -7.86 3.99 5.48
N VAL A 48 -8.18 4.53 4.30
CA VAL A 48 -7.55 5.75 3.79
C VAL A 48 -7.95 6.82 4.78
N LEU A 49 -7.03 7.16 5.69
CA LEU A 49 -7.21 8.26 6.61
C LEU A 49 -7.31 9.56 5.79
N PRO A 50 -8.07 10.55 6.28
CA PRO A 50 -8.03 11.88 5.70
C PRO A 50 -6.58 12.37 5.57
N GLU A 51 -6.30 13.19 4.56
CA GLU A 51 -4.98 13.82 4.42
C GLU A 51 -4.59 14.53 5.73
N GLY A 52 -3.37 14.30 6.20
CA GLY A 52 -2.87 14.86 7.46
C GLY A 52 -3.35 14.11 8.72
N VAL A 53 -4.10 13.02 8.61
CA VAL A 53 -4.44 12.17 9.76
C VAL A 53 -3.54 10.95 9.79
N TYR A 54 -2.85 10.77 10.91
CA TYR A 54 -1.91 9.69 11.15
C TYR A 54 -2.42 8.77 12.25
N LYS A 55 -2.28 7.45 12.05
CA LYS A 55 -2.56 6.46 13.10
C LYS A 55 -1.27 5.82 13.58
N TYR A 56 -1.11 5.73 14.89
CA TYR A 56 -0.02 5.03 15.55
C TYR A 56 -0.59 3.87 16.37
N GLU A 57 -0.12 2.66 16.09
CA GLU A 57 -0.54 1.46 16.82
C GLU A 57 0.55 1.04 17.79
N GLY A 58 0.24 1.08 19.09
CA GLY A 58 1.11 0.52 20.11
C GLY A 58 0.78 -0.95 20.35
N ALA A 59 1.79 -1.81 20.43
CA ALA A 59 1.60 -3.24 20.69
C ALA A 59 0.81 -3.56 21.97
N THR A 60 0.79 -2.66 22.95
CA THR A 60 0.22 -2.91 24.29
C THR A 60 -0.75 -1.85 24.79
N LYS A 61 -0.85 -0.68 24.14
CA LYS A 61 -1.57 0.48 24.69
C LYS A 61 -2.75 0.97 23.86
N GLY A 62 -2.96 0.44 22.66
CA GLY A 62 -4.06 0.86 21.78
C GLY A 62 -3.60 1.78 20.66
N VAL A 63 -4.57 2.35 19.94
CA VAL A 63 -4.35 3.17 18.76
C VAL A 63 -4.43 4.65 19.13
N ILE A 64 -3.48 5.43 18.64
CA ILE A 64 -3.48 6.89 18.70
C ILE A 64 -3.84 7.39 17.31
N THR A 65 -4.82 8.30 17.22
CA THR A 65 -5.09 9.03 15.99
C THR A 65 -4.63 10.48 16.18
N PHE A 66 -3.74 10.93 15.32
CA PHE A 66 -3.19 12.28 15.31
C PHE A 66 -3.68 13.03 14.08
N ASP A 67 -4.39 14.13 14.29
CA ASP A 67 -4.82 15.02 13.22
C ASP A 67 -3.85 16.19 13.11
N HIS A 68 -2.94 16.13 12.13
CA HIS A 68 -1.94 17.15 11.88
C HIS A 68 -2.56 18.47 11.41
N ASN A 69 -3.66 18.41 10.64
CA ASN A 69 -4.31 19.63 10.16
C ASN A 69 -5.00 20.37 11.30
N MET A 70 -5.67 19.66 12.20
CA MET A 70 -6.24 20.24 13.41
C MET A 70 -5.15 20.89 14.27
N HIS A 71 -4.02 20.21 14.53
CA HIS A 71 -2.95 20.80 15.34
C HIS A 71 -2.35 22.04 14.67
N LYS A 72 -2.13 21.99 13.35
CA LYS A 72 -1.68 23.13 12.56
C LYS A 72 -2.64 24.32 12.69
N GLU A 73 -3.95 24.10 12.59
CA GLU A 73 -4.95 25.16 12.74
C GLU A 73 -5.00 25.73 14.16
N MET A 74 -4.95 24.87 15.18
CA MET A 74 -4.95 25.28 16.59
C MET A 74 -3.69 26.04 17.00
N MET A 75 -2.58 25.84 16.28
CA MET A 75 -1.30 26.52 16.49
C MET A 75 -1.09 27.68 15.51
N ASP A 76 -2.15 28.21 14.89
CA ASP A 76 -2.06 29.34 13.95
C ASP A 76 -1.07 29.11 12.78
N ASN A 77 -0.94 27.87 12.33
CA ASN A 77 0.04 27.38 11.35
C ASN A 77 1.50 27.53 11.77
N ASP A 78 1.78 27.58 13.07
CA ASP A 78 3.15 27.52 13.59
C ASP A 78 3.72 26.09 13.50
N CYS A 79 4.43 25.82 12.41
CA CYS A 79 5.13 24.55 12.21
C CYS A 79 6.27 24.35 13.21
N SER A 80 6.83 25.43 13.78
CA SER A 80 8.03 25.37 14.62
C SER A 80 7.76 24.78 16.01
N SER A 81 6.49 24.76 16.43
CA SER A 81 6.04 24.10 17.65
C SER A 81 6.28 22.58 17.65
N CYS A 82 6.43 21.95 16.47
CA CYS A 82 6.71 20.51 16.32
C CYS A 82 7.96 20.20 15.46
N HIS A 83 8.27 21.03 14.47
CA HIS A 83 9.38 20.81 13.55
C HIS A 83 10.53 21.80 13.79
N GLU A 84 11.74 21.26 13.96
CA GLU A 84 12.95 22.08 14.00
C GLU A 84 13.42 22.39 12.57
N GLY A 85 13.07 23.57 12.06
CA GLY A 85 13.47 24.03 10.72
C GLY A 85 12.49 23.61 9.63
N GLU A 86 13.01 23.13 8.49
CA GLU A 86 12.16 22.71 7.37
C GLU A 86 11.33 21.47 7.77
N PRO A 87 9.99 21.50 7.62
CA PRO A 87 9.13 20.40 8.02
C PRO A 87 9.50 19.09 7.32
N ALA A 88 9.92 18.12 8.12
CA ALA A 88 10.25 16.76 7.69
C ALA A 88 9.53 15.74 8.56
N LYS A 89 9.46 14.49 8.10
CA LYS A 89 8.85 13.41 8.88
C LYS A 89 9.55 13.28 10.24
N ILE A 90 8.79 13.47 11.32
CA ILE A 90 9.26 13.21 12.69
C ILE A 90 9.14 11.71 12.96
N ASP A 91 10.20 11.10 13.48
CA ASP A 91 10.15 9.70 13.88
C ASP A 91 9.48 9.55 15.25
N VAL A 92 8.32 8.89 15.26
CA VAL A 92 7.54 8.59 16.47
C VAL A 92 7.46 7.07 16.64
N SER A 93 8.61 6.40 16.60
CA SER A 93 8.72 4.93 16.68
C SER A 93 8.82 4.38 18.11
N SER A 94 9.00 5.26 19.11
CA SER A 94 9.21 4.85 20.51
C SER A 94 8.29 5.60 21.47
N MET A 95 8.06 5.00 22.66
CA MET A 95 7.28 5.63 23.73
C MET A 95 7.86 6.98 24.13
N SER A 96 9.19 7.08 24.27
CA SER A 96 9.86 8.33 24.62
C SER A 96 9.72 9.40 23.55
N ALA A 97 9.79 9.03 22.26
CA ALA A 97 9.58 9.98 21.17
C ALA A 97 8.14 10.51 21.15
N GLY A 98 7.15 9.62 21.27
CA GLY A 98 5.73 10.01 21.30
C GLY A 98 5.36 10.85 22.52
N HIS A 99 5.72 10.42 23.72
CA HIS A 99 5.43 11.19 24.93
C HIS A 99 6.25 12.48 25.01
N GLY A 100 7.48 12.50 24.52
CA GLY A 100 8.28 13.72 24.45
C GLY A 100 7.67 14.77 23.51
N LEU A 101 7.22 14.34 22.33
CA LEU A 101 6.65 15.23 21.32
C LEU A 101 5.23 15.69 21.71
N CYS A 102 4.32 14.75 21.96
CA CYS A 102 2.91 15.08 22.23
C CYS A 102 2.70 15.54 23.67
N GLY A 103 3.33 14.87 24.63
CA GLY A 103 3.20 15.17 26.06
C GLY A 103 3.82 16.50 26.44
N GLY A 104 4.87 16.95 25.73
CA GLY A 104 5.52 18.24 25.99
C GLY A 104 4.53 19.41 26.07
N CYS A 105 3.50 19.42 25.21
CA CYS A 105 2.42 20.40 25.26
C CYS A 105 1.20 19.90 26.07
N HIS A 106 0.78 18.65 25.88
CA HIS A 106 -0.46 18.14 26.52
C HIS A 106 -0.35 17.94 28.03
N GLU A 107 0.86 17.88 28.61
CA GLU A 107 1.03 17.93 30.07
C GLU A 107 0.71 19.31 30.66
N GLN A 108 0.78 20.36 29.84
CA GLN A 108 0.52 21.75 30.24
C GLN A 108 -0.95 22.16 30.03
N VAL A 109 -1.70 21.37 29.25
CA VAL A 109 -3.13 21.59 29.00
C VAL A 109 -3.91 20.70 29.96
N GLU A 110 -4.75 21.31 30.80
CA GLU A 110 -5.47 20.59 31.85
C GLU A 110 -6.27 19.41 31.27
N ASP A 111 -6.23 18.27 32.00
CA ASP A 111 -7.00 17.04 31.74
C ASP A 111 -6.54 16.13 30.55
N MET A 112 -5.42 16.45 29.89
CA MET A 112 -4.88 15.61 28.79
C MET A 112 -3.76 14.64 29.21
N ALA A 113 -3.36 14.63 30.48
CA ALA A 113 -2.31 13.74 31.00
C ALA A 113 -2.72 12.26 31.15
N SER A 114 -4.01 11.94 30.98
CA SER A 114 -4.48 10.56 31.10
C SER A 114 -4.08 9.72 29.88
N CYS A 115 -3.61 8.49 30.10
CA CYS A 115 -3.19 7.61 29.00
C CYS A 115 -4.30 7.37 27.97
N THR A 116 -5.55 7.31 28.43
CA THR A 116 -6.75 7.06 27.60
C THR A 116 -7.14 8.24 26.74
N PHE A 117 -6.62 9.44 27.00
CA PHE A 117 -6.89 10.61 26.16
C PHE A 117 -6.28 10.42 24.77
N CYS A 118 -5.04 9.95 24.70
CA CYS A 118 -4.36 9.67 23.43
C CYS A 118 -4.56 8.22 22.97
N HIS A 119 -4.53 7.26 23.89
CA HIS A 119 -4.62 5.84 23.55
C HIS A 119 -6.06 5.32 23.61
N SER A 120 -6.69 5.22 22.44
CA SER A 120 -8.00 4.59 22.27
C SER A 120 -7.87 3.08 22.07
N LYS A 121 -8.85 2.31 22.57
CA LYS A 121 -8.96 0.87 22.30
C LYS A 121 -9.76 0.60 21.04
#